data_AF-A0AAF0UN79-F1
#
_entry.id   AF-A0AAF0UN79-F1
#
_cell.length_a   1.000
_cell.length_b   1.000
_cell.length_c   1.000
_cell.angle_alpha   90.00
_cell.angle_beta   90.00
_cell.angle_gamma   90.00
#
_symmetry.space_group_name_H-M   'P 1'
#
loop_
_entity.id
_entity.type
_entity.pdbx_description
1 polymer ?
#
loop_
_entity_poly.entity_id
_entity_poly.type
_entity_poly.pdbx_seq_one_letter_code
_entity_poly.pdbx_strand_id
1 'polypeptide(L)'
;MVSGSGISAKRIVVDARHHMLGRLSSILAKELLNGQRVVVVRCEEICLSGGLVRQKMKYLRFLRKRMNTKPSHGPIHFRAPSKILWRTIRGMIPHKTKRGAAALARLKVYEGVPPPYDKIKRMVIPDALKVLRLRAGHKYCLLGKLSSEVGWNHYDTIRDLENKRKERAQVTYERRKQLAKLRVKAEKAAEEKLGPQLAVIAPIKEQVTIPLDKPFIYLKGSDVKNTIVIWDGHDSLVTSPTFSSFAENIVVEKLNFTNSYNYPPMNKKNPMKPALATLVSGDRTSFYDCAFSGLQDTLLDDNGKHYFKQCTIEGAMDFIFGSGQSIYEDCTILVNAGSISQNYGGFITAQGRSHPNDASAFVFKNCKVIGTGKAFLGRAWRAYARVLFYKTSLSNIIDPIGWDAWSYKGHEKQLSFSEAECDGSGADTSKRVKWEKKLSTDMVESLTDLSFINTDNWINDQPIILLN
;
A
#
# COMPACT_ATOMS: atom_id res chain seq x y z
N MET A 1 -20.16 21.02 13.48
CA MET A 1 -18.81 20.72 12.95
C MET A 1 -18.56 19.22 13.07
N VAL A 2 -18.50 18.52 11.94
CA VAL A 2 -17.83 17.20 11.88
C VAL A 2 -16.99 17.26 10.62
N SER A 3 -15.68 17.30 10.85
CA SER A 3 -14.62 17.16 9.87
C SER A 3 -14.74 15.81 9.16
N GLY A 4 -14.71 15.84 7.84
CA GLY A 4 -14.68 14.64 7.01
C GLY A 4 -13.94 14.95 5.73
N SER A 5 -12.61 15.01 5.84
CA SER A 5 -11.64 15.01 4.75
C SER A 5 -11.92 13.83 3.81
N GLY A 6 -12.32 14.13 2.57
CA GLY A 6 -12.75 13.14 1.58
C GLY A 6 -11.61 12.45 0.86
N ILE A 7 -10.70 11.80 1.59
CA ILE A 7 -9.91 10.67 1.06
C ILE A 7 -10.90 9.50 0.95
N SER A 8 -10.95 8.80 -0.18
CA SER A 8 -11.88 7.68 -0.43
C SER A 8 -11.97 6.72 0.77
N ALA A 9 -13.10 6.71 1.48
CA ALA A 9 -13.29 5.89 2.69
C ALA A 9 -12.99 4.41 2.41
N LYS A 10 -12.01 3.86 3.13
CA LYS A 10 -11.60 2.44 3.10
C LYS A 10 -12.82 1.55 3.23
N ARG A 11 -12.98 0.56 2.34
CA ARG A 11 -14.15 -0.34 2.32
C ARG A 11 -14.15 -1.21 3.59
N ILE A 12 -15.22 -1.14 4.38
CA ILE A 12 -15.38 -1.92 5.61
C ILE A 12 -16.18 -3.20 5.29
N VAL A 13 -15.67 -4.35 5.69
CA VAL A 13 -16.37 -5.64 5.60
C VAL A 13 -16.94 -6.00 6.97
N VAL A 14 -18.25 -6.19 7.07
CA VAL A 14 -18.96 -6.52 8.31
C VAL A 14 -19.40 -7.98 8.26
N ASP A 15 -19.04 -8.73 9.29
CA ASP A 15 -19.55 -10.07 9.56
C ASP A 15 -20.93 -9.98 10.23
N ALA A 16 -21.98 -10.41 9.54
CA ALA A 16 -23.35 -10.33 10.06
C ALA A 16 -23.73 -11.47 11.01
N ARG A 17 -22.83 -12.45 11.24
CA ARG A 17 -23.09 -13.59 12.12
C ARG A 17 -23.61 -13.15 13.48
N HIS A 18 -24.74 -13.73 13.88
CA HIS A 18 -25.36 -13.50 15.19
C HIS A 18 -25.74 -12.04 15.49
N HIS A 19 -25.84 -11.18 14.49
CA HIS A 19 -26.36 -9.83 14.67
C HIS A 19 -27.88 -9.81 14.56
N MET A 20 -28.53 -8.93 15.31
CA MET A 20 -29.97 -8.68 15.22
C MET A 20 -30.28 -7.85 13.97
N LEU A 21 -31.10 -8.40 13.05
CA LEU A 21 -31.37 -7.80 11.72
C LEU A 21 -31.69 -6.30 11.79
N GLY A 22 -32.63 -5.91 12.66
CA GLY A 22 -33.09 -4.52 12.75
C GLY A 22 -32.00 -3.55 13.25
N ARG A 23 -31.26 -3.94 14.28
CA ARG A 23 -30.20 -3.08 14.86
C ARG A 23 -29.01 -2.97 13.92
N LEU A 24 -28.59 -4.09 13.32
CA LEU A 24 -27.56 -4.11 12.28
C LEU A 24 -27.94 -3.17 11.13
N SER A 25 -29.17 -3.28 10.63
CA SER A 25 -29.65 -2.46 9.51
C SER A 25 -29.64 -0.96 9.84
N SER A 26 -30.01 -0.59 11.07
CA SER A 26 -30.05 0.82 11.49
C SER A 26 -28.66 1.45 11.55
N ILE A 27 -27.67 0.73 12.10
CA ILE A 27 -26.29 1.20 12.19
C ILE A 27 -25.70 1.32 10.78
N LEU A 28 -25.87 0.30 9.95
CA LEU A 28 -25.40 0.32 8.56
C LEU A 28 -26.01 1.46 7.75
N ALA A 29 -27.31 1.74 7.92
CA ALA A 29 -27.97 2.85 7.23
C ALA A 29 -27.34 4.21 7.55
N LYS A 30 -26.98 4.45 8.83
CA LYS A 30 -26.29 5.67 9.27
C LYS A 30 -24.89 5.79 8.65
N GLU A 31 -24.11 4.72 8.70
CA GLU A 31 -22.76 4.70 8.12
C GLU A 31 -22.75 4.96 6.61
N LEU A 32 -23.70 4.36 5.88
CA LEU A 32 -23.84 4.58 4.44
C LEU A 32 -24.16 6.05 4.11
N LEU A 33 -25.01 6.70 4.92
CA LEU A 33 -25.36 8.11 4.79
C LEU A 33 -24.21 9.06 5.15
N ASN A 34 -23.27 8.61 5.99
CA ASN A 34 -22.07 9.36 6.38
C ASN A 34 -20.95 9.34 5.33
N GLY A 35 -21.00 8.45 4.33
CA GLY A 35 -19.91 8.34 3.36
C GLY A 35 -19.36 6.93 3.18
N GLN A 36 -19.62 6.05 4.13
CA GLN A 36 -18.87 4.81 4.28
C GLN A 36 -19.23 3.78 3.20
N ARG A 37 -18.22 3.10 2.65
CA ARG A 37 -18.40 1.93 1.77
C ARG A 37 -18.44 0.68 2.63
N VAL A 38 -19.58 -0.03 2.62
CA VAL A 38 -19.80 -1.18 3.49
C VAL A 38 -20.18 -2.43 2.71
N VAL A 39 -19.52 -3.54 3.03
CA VAL A 39 -19.86 -4.87 2.54
C VAL A 39 -20.26 -5.74 3.70
N VAL A 40 -21.43 -6.37 3.63
CA VAL A 40 -21.91 -7.28 4.68
C VAL A 40 -21.84 -8.72 4.16
N VAL A 41 -21.21 -9.60 4.93
CA VAL A 41 -21.05 -11.03 4.61
C VAL A 41 -21.76 -11.89 5.65
N ARG A 42 -22.04 -13.15 5.32
CA ARG A 42 -22.78 -14.12 6.16
C ARG A 42 -24.18 -13.64 6.56
N CYS A 43 -24.92 -13.07 5.60
CA CYS A 43 -26.29 -12.61 5.85
C CYS A 43 -27.24 -13.72 6.31
N GLU A 44 -26.95 -14.99 5.98
CA GLU A 44 -27.68 -16.17 6.41
C GLU A 44 -27.59 -16.44 7.93
N GLU A 45 -26.53 -15.95 8.60
CA GLU A 45 -26.32 -16.13 10.03
C GLU A 45 -26.89 -14.97 10.89
N ILE A 46 -27.60 -14.03 10.27
CA ILE A 46 -28.31 -12.93 10.96
C ILE A 46 -29.44 -13.50 11.82
N CYS A 47 -29.67 -12.90 12.99
CA CYS A 47 -30.73 -13.29 13.92
C CYS A 47 -31.99 -12.42 13.79
N LEU A 48 -33.14 -13.07 13.91
CA LEU A 48 -34.45 -12.47 14.13
C LEU A 48 -34.98 -12.89 15.50
N SER A 49 -35.58 -11.96 16.25
CA SER A 49 -36.19 -12.26 17.54
C SER A 49 -37.45 -13.11 17.36
N GLY A 50 -37.70 -14.06 18.26
CA GLY A 50 -38.80 -15.02 18.16
C GLY A 50 -38.41 -16.31 17.44
N GLY A 51 -39.08 -17.40 17.80
CA GLY A 51 -38.80 -18.71 17.24
C GLY A 51 -39.16 -18.84 15.76
N LEU A 52 -38.57 -19.84 15.10
CA LEU A 52 -38.67 -20.08 13.66
C LEU A 52 -40.13 -20.18 13.18
N VAL A 53 -40.99 -20.94 13.86
CA VAL A 53 -42.40 -21.12 13.47
C VAL A 53 -43.14 -19.78 13.42
N ARG A 54 -42.99 -18.96 14.46
CA ARG A 54 -43.62 -17.62 14.52
C ARG A 54 -43.14 -16.73 13.38
N GLN A 55 -41.84 -16.74 13.11
CA GLN A 55 -41.26 -15.91 12.06
C GLN A 55 -41.64 -16.42 10.66
N LYS A 56 -41.70 -17.73 10.45
CA LYS A 56 -42.19 -18.37 9.23
C LYS A 56 -43.62 -17.94 8.94
N MET A 57 -44.53 -18.05 9.90
CA MET A 57 -45.93 -17.63 9.73
C MET A 57 -46.06 -16.15 9.38
N LYS A 58 -45.30 -15.28 10.06
CA LYS A 58 -45.24 -13.85 9.72
C LYS A 58 -44.75 -13.61 8.29
N TYR A 59 -43.70 -14.32 7.88
CA TYR A 59 -43.10 -14.16 6.57
C TYR A 59 -44.01 -14.68 5.45
N LEU A 60 -44.66 -15.84 5.65
CA LEU A 60 -45.65 -16.38 4.72
C LEU A 60 -46.84 -15.42 4.55
N ARG A 61 -47.33 -14.80 5.63
CA ARG A 61 -48.36 -13.75 5.53
C ARG A 61 -47.86 -12.54 4.76
N PHE A 62 -46.59 -12.15 4.93
CA PHE A 62 -45.96 -11.08 4.18
C PHE A 62 -45.88 -11.40 2.68
N LEU A 63 -45.50 -12.64 2.31
CA LEU A 63 -45.45 -13.11 0.91
C LEU A 63 -46.80 -13.09 0.20
N ARG A 64 -47.90 -13.19 0.95
CA ARG A 64 -49.28 -13.09 0.42
C ARG A 64 -49.69 -11.65 0.07
N LYS A 65 -48.98 -10.62 0.55
CA LYS A 65 -49.31 -9.23 0.23
C LYS A 65 -48.99 -8.94 -1.23
N ARG A 66 -49.99 -8.76 -2.09
CA ARG A 66 -49.83 -8.40 -3.50
C ARG A 66 -50.79 -7.27 -3.86
N MET A 67 -50.51 -6.59 -4.97
CA MET A 67 -51.48 -5.65 -5.56
C MET A 67 -52.64 -6.46 -6.11
N ASN A 68 -53.88 -6.04 -5.83
CA ASN A 68 -55.09 -6.77 -6.22
C ASN A 68 -55.32 -6.73 -7.73
N THR A 69 -55.03 -5.59 -8.38
CA THR A 69 -55.27 -5.37 -9.81
C THR A 69 -54.19 -6.00 -10.70
N LYS A 70 -52.91 -5.67 -10.48
CA LYS A 70 -51.79 -6.21 -11.25
C LYS A 70 -50.68 -6.69 -10.33
N PRO A 71 -50.65 -7.99 -9.95
CA PRO A 71 -49.70 -8.53 -8.99
C PRO A 71 -48.23 -8.26 -9.32
N SER A 72 -47.86 -8.13 -10.60
CA SER A 72 -46.50 -7.82 -11.05
C SER A 72 -46.05 -6.38 -10.73
N HIS A 73 -46.97 -5.44 -10.53
CA HIS A 73 -46.67 -4.08 -10.07
C HIS A 73 -46.76 -3.94 -8.54
N GLY A 74 -47.04 -5.04 -7.83
CA GLY A 74 -47.10 -5.08 -6.37
C GLY A 74 -45.71 -5.11 -5.71
N PRO A 75 -45.68 -5.08 -4.36
CA PRO A 75 -44.42 -5.17 -3.62
C PRO A 75 -43.66 -6.47 -3.90
N ILE A 76 -42.38 -6.35 -4.25
CA ILE A 76 -41.49 -7.50 -4.44
C ILE A 76 -40.97 -7.98 -3.08
N HIS A 77 -41.22 -9.25 -2.78
CA HIS A 77 -40.79 -9.88 -1.53
C HIS A 77 -39.59 -10.79 -1.77
N PHE A 78 -38.41 -10.32 -1.37
CA PHE A 78 -37.19 -11.11 -1.47
C PHE A 78 -37.20 -12.31 -0.52
N ARG A 79 -36.59 -13.43 -0.92
CA ARG A 79 -36.42 -14.60 -0.05
C ARG A 79 -34.98 -14.84 0.38
N ALA A 80 -34.01 -14.35 -0.40
CA ALA A 80 -32.59 -14.49 -0.08
C ALA A 80 -32.20 -13.60 1.12
N PRO A 81 -31.43 -14.10 2.11
CA PRO A 81 -31.02 -13.35 3.29
C PRO A 81 -30.36 -12.00 2.99
N SER A 82 -29.46 -11.94 2.00
CA SER A 82 -28.79 -10.71 1.59
C SER A 82 -29.79 -9.67 1.10
N LYS A 83 -30.76 -10.08 0.26
CA LYS A 83 -31.80 -9.21 -0.28
C LYS A 83 -32.81 -8.77 0.78
N ILE A 84 -33.09 -9.62 1.77
CA ILE A 84 -33.92 -9.25 2.93
C ILE A 84 -33.22 -8.15 3.74
N LEU A 85 -31.91 -8.30 4.02
CA LEU A 85 -31.10 -7.29 4.68
C LEU A 85 -31.07 -6.00 3.86
N TRP A 86 -30.78 -6.08 2.56
CA TRP A 86 -30.74 -4.93 1.66
C TRP A 86 -32.07 -4.17 1.66
N ARG A 87 -33.22 -4.88 1.59
CA ARG A 87 -34.54 -4.26 1.63
C ARG A 87 -34.79 -3.55 2.97
N THR A 88 -34.32 -4.14 4.07
CA THR A 88 -34.44 -3.58 5.42
C THR A 88 -33.64 -2.28 5.53
N ILE A 89 -32.38 -2.27 5.07
CA ILE A 89 -31.54 -1.07 5.05
C ILE A 89 -32.10 -0.01 4.10
N ARG A 90 -32.55 -0.41 2.90
CA ARG A 90 -33.21 0.50 1.95
C ARG A 90 -34.43 1.19 2.57
N GLY A 91 -35.19 0.48 3.41
CA GLY A 91 -36.33 1.04 4.14
C GLY A 91 -35.95 2.09 5.20
N MET A 92 -34.69 2.11 5.63
CA MET A 92 -34.14 3.05 6.61
C MET A 92 -33.37 4.22 5.97
N ILE A 93 -33.23 4.23 4.63
CA ILE A 93 -32.54 5.27 3.86
C ILE A 93 -33.55 5.99 2.97
N PRO A 94 -33.50 7.33 2.84
CA PRO A 94 -34.29 8.09 1.86
C PRO A 94 -33.80 7.86 0.41
N HIS A 95 -33.86 6.61 -0.05
CA HIS A 95 -33.22 6.10 -1.27
C HIS A 95 -33.74 6.70 -2.58
N LYS A 96 -34.91 7.36 -2.56
CA LYS A 96 -35.44 8.09 -3.72
C LYS A 96 -34.72 9.43 -3.96
N THR A 97 -34.00 9.94 -2.98
CA THR A 97 -33.17 11.15 -3.14
C THR A 97 -31.82 10.81 -3.77
N LYS A 98 -31.18 11.76 -4.45
CA LYS A 98 -29.82 11.58 -5.01
C LYS A 98 -28.82 11.11 -3.94
N ARG A 99 -28.86 11.74 -2.75
CA ARG A 99 -28.01 11.37 -1.61
C ARG A 99 -28.27 9.94 -1.13
N GLY A 100 -29.54 9.57 -0.97
CA GLY A 100 -29.91 8.23 -0.51
C GLY A 100 -29.59 7.13 -1.53
N ALA A 101 -29.76 7.41 -2.83
CA ALA A 101 -29.35 6.51 -3.91
C ALA A 101 -27.84 6.29 -3.90
N ALA A 102 -27.05 7.36 -3.77
CA ALA A 102 -25.59 7.28 -3.64
C ALA A 102 -25.16 6.49 -2.39
N ALA A 103 -25.84 6.69 -1.24
CA ALA A 103 -25.59 5.93 -0.03
C ALA A 103 -25.87 4.43 -0.22
N LEU A 104 -26.98 4.08 -0.87
CA LEU A 104 -27.34 2.68 -1.12
C LEU A 104 -26.38 2.00 -2.12
N ALA A 105 -25.85 2.74 -3.10
CA ALA A 105 -24.85 2.24 -4.05
C ALA A 105 -23.53 1.84 -3.38
N ARG A 106 -23.24 2.34 -2.18
CA ARG A 106 -22.06 2.00 -1.38
C ARG A 106 -22.20 0.67 -0.62
N LEU A 107 -23.41 0.09 -0.57
CA LEU A 107 -23.71 -1.14 0.16
C LEU A 107 -23.61 -2.36 -0.76
N LYS A 108 -22.83 -3.36 -0.34
CA LYS A 108 -22.90 -4.72 -0.90
C LYS A 108 -23.24 -5.70 0.21
N VAL A 109 -24.02 -6.73 -0.12
CA VAL A 109 -24.50 -7.73 0.84
C VAL A 109 -24.38 -9.12 0.21
N TYR A 110 -23.88 -10.09 0.96
CA TYR A 110 -23.61 -11.44 0.48
C TYR A 110 -24.01 -12.49 1.51
N GLU A 111 -24.50 -13.62 1.01
CA GLU A 111 -24.50 -14.89 1.72
C GLU A 111 -23.10 -15.52 1.70
N GLY A 112 -22.72 -16.17 2.80
CA GLY A 112 -21.35 -16.67 2.98
C GLY A 112 -20.31 -15.56 2.90
N VAL A 113 -19.05 -15.93 2.62
CA VAL A 113 -17.94 -15.00 2.44
C VAL A 113 -17.26 -15.22 1.08
N PRO A 114 -17.71 -14.53 0.02
CA PRO A 114 -17.13 -14.70 -1.32
C PRO A 114 -15.78 -13.97 -1.48
N PRO A 115 -14.90 -14.42 -2.39
CA PRO A 115 -13.72 -13.66 -2.81
C PRO A 115 -14.09 -12.28 -3.38
N PRO A 116 -13.33 -11.20 -3.10
CA PRO A 116 -12.07 -11.14 -2.33
C PRO A 116 -12.27 -10.93 -0.80
N TYR A 117 -13.50 -11.00 -0.29
CA TYR A 117 -13.81 -10.68 1.12
C TYR A 117 -13.46 -11.79 2.11
N ASP A 118 -13.10 -12.96 1.61
CA ASP A 118 -12.60 -14.10 2.37
C ASP A 118 -11.25 -13.81 3.02
N LYS A 119 -10.38 -13.07 2.32
CA LYS A 119 -9.04 -12.64 2.76
C LYS A 119 -9.02 -11.33 3.55
N ILE A 120 -10.09 -10.53 3.50
CA ILE A 120 -10.17 -9.22 4.17
C ILE A 120 -10.58 -9.37 5.64
N LYS A 121 -10.02 -8.52 6.53
CA LYS A 121 -10.43 -8.44 7.94
C LYS A 121 -11.91 -8.04 8.02
N ARG A 122 -12.71 -8.88 8.67
CA ARG A 122 -14.14 -8.66 8.89
C ARG A 122 -14.36 -8.06 10.27
N MET A 123 -15.14 -7.01 10.34
CA MET A 123 -15.53 -6.32 11.57
C MET A 123 -16.86 -6.87 12.08
N VAL A 124 -17.06 -6.76 13.39
CA VAL A 124 -18.32 -7.08 14.08
C VAL A 124 -18.85 -5.77 14.65
N ILE A 125 -20.17 -5.60 14.70
CA ILE A 125 -20.81 -4.44 15.33
C ILE A 125 -21.35 -4.89 16.68
N PRO A 126 -20.62 -4.64 17.79
CA PRO A 126 -20.99 -5.17 19.11
C PRO A 126 -22.42 -4.78 19.49
N ASP A 127 -22.78 -3.52 19.23
CA ASP A 127 -24.11 -2.97 19.50
C ASP A 127 -25.27 -3.63 18.75
N ALA A 128 -25.01 -4.47 17.77
CA ALA A 128 -26.05 -5.23 17.08
C ALA A 128 -26.00 -6.73 17.40
N LEU A 129 -25.04 -7.22 18.18
CA LEU A 129 -24.94 -8.64 18.51
C LEU A 129 -26.13 -9.14 19.34
N LYS A 130 -26.69 -10.29 18.95
CA LYS A 130 -27.78 -10.98 19.65
C LYS A 130 -27.48 -11.14 21.14
N VAL A 131 -26.26 -11.53 21.51
CA VAL A 131 -25.88 -11.80 22.91
C VAL A 131 -26.08 -10.58 23.82
N LEU A 132 -25.85 -9.37 23.30
CA LEU A 132 -26.01 -8.13 24.06
C LEU A 132 -27.46 -7.60 24.02
N ARG A 133 -28.25 -8.03 23.03
CA ARG A 133 -29.54 -7.41 22.71
C ARG A 133 -30.74 -8.28 23.00
N LEU A 134 -30.54 -9.58 23.19
CA LEU A 134 -31.58 -10.54 23.53
C LEU A 134 -31.19 -11.19 24.86
N ARG A 135 -32.12 -11.16 25.84
CA ARG A 135 -31.91 -11.84 27.13
C ARG A 135 -31.71 -13.34 26.91
N ALA A 136 -30.92 -13.97 27.78
CA ALA A 136 -30.73 -15.42 27.78
C ALA A 136 -32.10 -16.13 27.85
N GLY A 137 -32.23 -17.25 27.14
CA GLY A 137 -33.48 -18.03 27.05
C GLY A 137 -34.53 -17.52 26.05
N HIS A 138 -34.44 -16.28 25.57
CA HIS A 138 -35.37 -15.82 24.53
C HIS A 138 -35.13 -16.52 23.18
N LYS A 139 -36.22 -17.03 22.59
CA LYS A 139 -36.18 -17.68 21.28
C LYS A 139 -35.79 -16.70 20.18
N TYR A 140 -34.98 -17.16 19.24
CA TYR A 140 -34.59 -16.46 18.03
C TYR A 140 -34.51 -17.47 16.87
N CYS A 141 -34.45 -16.98 15.63
CA CYS A 141 -34.15 -17.81 14.47
C CYS A 141 -33.10 -17.16 13.58
N LEU A 142 -32.37 -17.98 12.84
CA LEU A 142 -31.43 -17.52 11.82
C LEU A 142 -32.19 -17.14 10.55
N LEU A 143 -31.75 -16.06 9.90
CA LEU A 143 -32.35 -15.54 8.69
C LEU A 143 -32.23 -16.53 7.54
N GLY A 144 -31.11 -17.25 7.43
CA GLY A 144 -30.91 -18.31 6.46
C GLY A 144 -31.91 -19.46 6.61
N LYS A 145 -32.11 -19.93 7.85
CA LYS A 145 -33.09 -20.99 8.16
C LYS A 145 -34.54 -20.54 7.94
N LEU A 146 -34.86 -19.29 8.25
CA LEU A 146 -36.16 -18.73 7.89
C LEU A 146 -36.33 -18.67 6.37
N SER A 147 -35.29 -18.25 5.65
CA SER A 147 -35.29 -18.08 4.21
C SER A 147 -35.48 -19.41 3.48
N SER A 148 -34.83 -20.49 3.95
CA SER A 148 -35.02 -21.83 3.38
C SER A 148 -36.47 -22.31 3.49
N GLU A 149 -37.09 -22.13 4.66
CA GLU A 149 -38.48 -22.49 4.94
C GLU A 149 -39.53 -21.73 4.11
N VAL A 150 -39.13 -20.63 3.46
CA VAL A 150 -40.02 -19.79 2.64
C VAL A 150 -39.63 -19.74 1.16
N GLY A 151 -38.76 -20.66 0.73
CA GLY A 151 -38.43 -20.90 -0.68
C GLY A 151 -37.08 -20.35 -1.15
N TRP A 152 -36.06 -20.28 -0.28
CA TRP A 152 -34.68 -20.01 -0.68
C TRP A 152 -33.82 -21.28 -0.57
N ASN A 153 -33.54 -21.93 -1.70
CA ASN A 153 -33.01 -23.30 -1.76
C ASN A 153 -31.47 -23.40 -1.68
N HIS A 154 -30.77 -22.33 -1.31
CA HIS A 154 -29.29 -22.32 -1.29
C HIS A 154 -28.69 -22.43 0.11
N TYR A 155 -29.52 -22.65 1.15
CA TYR A 155 -29.04 -22.65 2.53
C TYR A 155 -27.98 -23.73 2.79
N ASP A 156 -28.24 -24.97 2.37
CA ASP A 156 -27.31 -26.09 2.58
C ASP A 156 -26.05 -25.93 1.72
N THR A 157 -26.19 -25.49 0.46
CA THR A 157 -25.06 -25.21 -0.42
C THR A 157 -24.11 -24.16 0.17
N ILE A 158 -24.66 -23.05 0.71
CA ILE A 158 -23.85 -22.01 1.34
C ILE A 158 -23.17 -22.54 2.61
N ARG A 159 -23.87 -23.36 3.39
CA ARG A 159 -23.31 -23.99 4.58
C ARG A 159 -22.10 -24.88 4.24
N ASP A 160 -22.19 -25.68 3.18
CA ASP A 160 -21.11 -26.56 2.73
C ASP A 160 -19.90 -25.75 2.21
N LEU A 161 -20.16 -24.70 1.42
CA LEU A 161 -19.11 -23.80 0.94
C LEU A 161 -18.40 -23.08 2.10
N GLU A 162 -19.14 -22.64 3.11
CA GLU A 162 -18.57 -22.02 4.30
C GLU A 162 -17.76 -23.00 5.15
N ASN A 163 -18.16 -24.27 5.22
CA ASN A 163 -17.38 -25.31 5.90
C ASN A 163 -16.04 -25.54 5.20
N LYS A 164 -16.05 -25.73 3.87
CA LYS A 164 -14.82 -25.84 3.05
C LYS A 164 -13.92 -24.61 3.20
N ARG A 165 -14.50 -23.42 3.25
CA ARG A 165 -13.75 -22.17 3.49
C ARG A 165 -13.10 -22.16 4.87
N LYS A 166 -13.81 -22.59 5.92
CA LYS A 166 -13.28 -22.67 7.29
C LYS A 166 -12.12 -23.66 7.40
N GLU A 167 -12.23 -24.82 6.77
CA GLU A 167 -11.14 -25.81 6.72
C GLU A 167 -9.89 -25.23 6.07
N ARG A 168 -10.02 -24.61 4.89
CA ARG A 168 -8.90 -23.93 4.21
C ARG A 168 -8.30 -22.82 5.08
N ALA A 169 -9.15 -22.00 5.70
CA ALA A 169 -8.71 -20.92 6.58
C ALA A 169 -7.97 -21.43 7.83
N GLN A 170 -8.38 -22.58 8.37
CA GLN A 170 -7.73 -23.22 9.51
C GLN A 170 -6.31 -23.67 9.16
N VAL A 171 -6.13 -24.34 8.02
CA VAL A 171 -4.81 -24.75 7.51
C VAL A 171 -3.89 -23.54 7.35
N THR A 172 -4.38 -22.47 6.71
CA THR A 172 -3.60 -21.23 6.54
C THR A 172 -3.26 -20.58 7.88
N TYR A 173 -4.19 -20.56 8.83
CA TYR A 173 -3.96 -20.02 10.17
C TYR A 173 -2.91 -20.83 10.94
N GLU A 174 -2.97 -22.16 10.90
CA GLU A 174 -2.01 -23.04 11.54
C GLU A 174 -0.60 -22.85 10.96
N ARG A 175 -0.48 -22.81 9.63
CA ARG A 175 0.79 -22.50 8.95
C ARG A 175 1.34 -21.14 9.38
N ARG A 176 0.49 -20.10 9.40
CA ARG A 176 0.89 -18.75 9.84
C ARG A 176 1.31 -18.72 11.31
N LYS A 177 0.61 -19.45 12.19
CA LYS A 177 0.93 -19.58 13.61
C LYS A 177 2.28 -20.28 13.82
N GLN A 178 2.54 -21.36 13.07
CA GLN A 178 3.83 -22.05 13.10
C GLN A 178 4.98 -21.15 12.63
N LEU A 179 4.81 -20.45 11.51
CA LEU A 179 5.79 -19.48 11.00
C LEU A 179 6.06 -18.35 11.99
N ALA A 180 5.02 -17.80 12.63
CA ALA A 180 5.18 -16.79 13.67
C ALA A 180 5.97 -17.32 14.89
N LYS A 181 5.72 -18.57 15.30
CA LYS A 181 6.49 -19.22 16.37
C LYS A 181 7.96 -19.41 16.00
N LEU A 182 8.23 -19.84 14.76
CA LEU A 182 9.59 -19.96 14.24
C LEU A 182 10.28 -18.60 14.17
N ARG A 183 9.56 -17.55 13.75
CA ARG A 183 10.07 -16.19 13.71
C ARG A 183 10.45 -15.67 15.10
N VAL A 184 9.57 -15.80 16.09
CA VAL A 184 9.89 -15.38 17.47
C VAL A 184 11.10 -16.15 18.01
N LYS A 185 11.22 -17.44 17.66
CA LYS A 185 12.42 -18.23 18.02
C LYS A 185 13.68 -17.70 17.34
N ALA A 186 13.59 -17.35 16.06
CA ALA A 186 14.70 -16.78 15.30
C ALA A 186 15.09 -15.38 15.81
N GLU A 187 14.11 -14.53 16.13
CA GLU A 187 14.32 -13.20 16.72
C GLU A 187 15.05 -13.32 18.06
N LYS A 188 14.60 -14.22 18.96
CA LYS A 188 15.31 -14.48 20.24
C LYS A 188 16.73 -15.00 20.05
N ALA A 189 16.91 -15.94 19.12
CA ALA A 189 18.24 -16.48 18.82
C ALA A 189 19.17 -15.42 18.19
N ALA A 190 18.62 -14.44 17.46
CA ALA A 190 19.36 -13.30 16.94
C ALA A 190 19.69 -12.31 18.07
N GLU A 191 18.74 -11.98 18.95
CA GLU A 191 18.96 -11.10 20.12
C GLU A 191 20.04 -11.64 21.06
N GLU A 192 20.03 -12.94 21.38
CA GLU A 192 21.08 -13.58 22.20
C GLU A 192 22.46 -13.49 21.55
N LYS A 193 22.53 -13.55 20.21
CA LYS A 193 23.78 -13.37 19.44
C LYS A 193 24.21 -11.91 19.32
N LEU A 194 23.26 -10.97 19.39
CA LEU A 194 23.47 -9.51 19.24
C LEU A 194 23.79 -8.77 20.55
N GLY A 195 23.79 -9.48 21.70
CA GLY A 195 23.87 -8.93 23.06
C GLY A 195 24.73 -7.68 23.26
N PRO A 196 26.04 -7.79 23.56
CA PRO A 196 26.88 -6.64 23.93
C PRO A 196 27.09 -5.62 22.79
N GLN A 197 26.75 -5.93 21.54
CA GLN A 197 26.81 -4.96 20.43
C GLN A 197 25.68 -3.91 20.47
N LEU A 198 24.53 -4.20 21.10
CA LEU A 198 23.42 -3.25 21.25
C LEU A 198 23.68 -2.16 22.30
N ALA A 199 24.64 -2.36 23.22
CA ALA A 199 24.98 -1.41 24.28
C ALA A 199 25.86 -0.25 23.79
N VAL A 200 26.41 -0.36 22.58
CA VAL A 200 27.13 0.73 21.94
C VAL A 200 26.15 1.42 21.00
N ILE A 201 25.48 2.48 21.50
CA ILE A 201 24.76 3.46 20.68
C ILE A 201 25.80 4.34 19.95
N ALA A 202 26.72 3.70 19.24
CA ALA A 202 27.55 4.32 18.23
C ALA A 202 27.09 3.77 16.88
N PRO A 203 27.17 4.58 15.82
CA PRO A 203 26.97 4.08 14.47
C PRO A 203 27.80 2.81 14.23
N ILE A 204 27.21 1.81 13.59
CA ILE A 204 27.89 0.60 13.13
C ILE A 204 28.85 1.05 12.02
N LYS A 205 30.15 1.13 12.34
CA LYS A 205 31.20 1.59 11.42
C LYS A 205 31.74 0.42 10.59
N GLU A 206 30.89 -0.12 9.72
CA GLU A 206 31.22 -1.30 8.92
C GLU A 206 30.65 -1.17 7.51
N GLN A 207 31.32 -1.81 6.54
CA GLN A 207 30.72 -2.10 5.24
C GLN A 207 29.97 -3.41 5.31
N VAL A 208 28.66 -3.37 5.04
CA VAL A 208 27.81 -4.56 5.08
C VAL A 208 27.50 -5.00 3.65
N THR A 209 27.83 -6.24 3.32
CA THR A 209 27.54 -6.84 2.02
C THR A 209 26.66 -8.07 2.18
N ILE A 210 25.52 -8.10 1.51
CA ILE A 210 24.71 -9.31 1.33
C ILE A 210 25.10 -9.93 -0.02
N PRO A 211 25.89 -11.03 -0.02
CA PRO A 211 26.32 -11.68 -1.26
C PRO A 211 25.16 -12.44 -1.90
N LEU A 212 25.27 -12.67 -3.21
CA LEU A 212 24.22 -13.28 -4.06
C LEU A 212 23.65 -14.60 -3.52
N ASP A 213 24.47 -15.41 -2.83
CA ASP A 213 24.09 -16.74 -2.30
C ASP A 213 23.26 -16.69 -1.00
N LYS A 214 22.88 -15.49 -0.53
CA LYS A 214 22.14 -15.29 0.74
C LYS A 214 20.77 -14.62 0.53
N PRO A 215 19.84 -15.24 -0.21
CA PRO A 215 18.49 -14.69 -0.37
C PRO A 215 17.66 -14.77 0.91
N PHE A 216 16.55 -14.03 0.94
CA PHE A 216 15.57 -14.04 2.04
C PHE A 216 16.10 -13.52 3.39
N ILE A 217 17.14 -12.70 3.39
CA ILE A 217 17.56 -11.97 4.59
C ILE A 217 16.58 -10.82 4.86
N TYR A 218 16.19 -10.70 6.12
CA TYR A 218 15.42 -9.59 6.65
C TYR A 218 16.24 -8.85 7.71
N LEU A 219 16.67 -7.63 7.38
CA LEU A 219 17.35 -6.72 8.28
C LEU A 219 16.33 -5.79 8.95
N LYS A 220 16.35 -5.72 10.28
CA LYS A 220 15.41 -4.90 11.03
C LYS A 220 16.15 -4.11 12.11
N GLY A 221 16.15 -2.80 11.99
CA GLY A 221 16.61 -1.88 13.02
C GLY A 221 15.50 -1.53 14.02
N SER A 222 15.89 -0.86 15.10
CA SER A 222 14.97 -0.37 16.13
C SER A 222 14.23 0.89 15.67
N ASP A 223 14.97 1.84 15.12
CA ASP A 223 14.52 3.08 14.50
C ASP A 223 15.67 3.65 13.64
N VAL A 224 15.33 4.43 12.61
CA VAL A 224 16.26 5.07 11.67
C VAL A 224 17.26 5.99 12.39
N LYS A 225 16.87 6.62 13.49
CA LYS A 225 17.76 7.53 14.24
C LYS A 225 18.81 6.81 15.07
N ASN A 226 18.53 5.56 15.47
CA ASN A 226 19.36 4.81 16.40
C ASN A 226 20.13 3.67 15.72
N THR A 227 19.63 3.14 14.60
CA THR A 227 20.27 2.05 13.86
C THR A 227 20.95 2.58 12.61
N ILE A 228 22.16 3.11 12.78
CA ILE A 228 22.94 3.74 11.72
C ILE A 228 24.11 2.83 11.33
N VAL A 229 24.20 2.47 10.05
CA VAL A 229 25.39 1.86 9.44
C VAL A 229 26.12 2.96 8.68
N ILE A 230 27.39 3.18 8.98
CA ILE A 230 28.17 4.30 8.45
C ILE A 230 29.52 3.83 7.93
N TRP A 231 29.92 4.36 6.77
CA TRP A 231 31.25 4.18 6.20
C TRP A 231 31.67 5.44 5.42
N ASP A 232 32.90 5.51 4.90
CA ASP A 232 33.44 6.66 4.15
C ASP A 232 34.21 6.27 2.87
N GLY A 233 33.92 5.07 2.34
CA GLY A 233 34.41 4.64 1.04
C GLY A 233 33.91 5.57 -0.08
N HIS A 234 34.70 5.77 -1.13
CA HIS A 234 34.43 6.73 -2.19
C HIS A 234 35.15 6.35 -3.50
N ASP A 235 34.83 7.04 -4.59
CA ASP A 235 35.46 6.97 -5.93
C ASP A 235 35.35 5.62 -6.67
N SER A 236 34.63 4.64 -6.11
CA SER A 236 34.51 3.29 -6.66
C SER A 236 33.13 2.70 -6.37
N LEU A 237 32.45 2.18 -7.39
CA LEU A 237 31.15 1.50 -7.22
C LEU A 237 31.26 0.19 -6.43
N VAL A 238 32.47 -0.40 -6.37
CA VAL A 238 32.72 -1.68 -5.69
C VAL A 238 33.07 -1.48 -4.22
N THR A 239 33.92 -0.49 -3.93
CA THR A 239 34.50 -0.32 -2.58
C THR A 239 33.89 0.83 -1.80
N SER A 240 33.12 1.72 -2.43
CA SER A 240 32.45 2.82 -1.71
C SER A 240 31.16 2.47 -0.94
N PRO A 241 30.33 1.49 -1.35
CA PRO A 241 29.05 1.26 -0.68
C PRO A 241 29.20 1.00 0.81
N THR A 242 28.49 1.76 1.65
CA THR A 242 28.32 1.44 3.07
C THR A 242 27.52 0.14 3.23
N PHE A 243 26.45 -0.01 2.45
CA PHE A 243 25.66 -1.23 2.36
C PHE A 243 25.54 -1.68 0.91
N SER A 244 25.74 -2.97 0.65
CA SER A 244 25.50 -3.55 -0.67
C SER A 244 24.67 -4.83 -0.56
N SER A 245 23.75 -5.02 -1.51
CA SER A 245 22.93 -6.23 -1.60
C SER A 245 22.82 -6.72 -3.03
N PHE A 246 23.26 -7.96 -3.23
CA PHE A 246 23.21 -8.67 -4.52
C PHE A 246 22.21 -9.82 -4.51
N ALA A 247 21.77 -10.28 -3.33
CA ALA A 247 20.84 -11.40 -3.20
C ALA A 247 19.38 -11.00 -3.43
N GLU A 248 18.56 -11.99 -3.80
CA GLU A 248 17.14 -11.79 -4.02
C GLU A 248 16.30 -11.84 -2.74
N ASN A 249 15.10 -11.26 -2.78
CA ASN A 249 14.10 -11.30 -1.72
C ASN A 249 14.58 -10.70 -0.39
N ILE A 250 15.32 -9.61 -0.48
CA ILE A 250 15.85 -8.92 0.69
C ILE A 250 14.82 -7.93 1.23
N VAL A 251 14.74 -7.85 2.55
CA VAL A 251 13.88 -6.89 3.22
C VAL A 251 14.70 -6.12 4.24
N VAL A 252 14.55 -4.80 4.23
CA VAL A 252 15.21 -3.91 5.18
C VAL A 252 14.16 -2.99 5.81
N GLU A 253 14.14 -2.89 7.14
CA GLU A 253 13.23 -2.03 7.88
C GLU A 253 13.97 -1.23 8.95
N LYS A 254 13.77 0.10 9.01
CA LYS A 254 14.25 0.96 10.12
C LYS A 254 15.77 1.02 10.31
N LEU A 255 16.51 1.08 9.21
CA LEU A 255 17.96 1.36 9.22
C LEU A 255 18.27 2.65 8.48
N ASN A 256 19.33 3.32 8.92
CA ASN A 256 19.96 4.42 8.19
C ASN A 256 21.31 3.96 7.65
N PHE A 257 21.48 3.98 6.33
CA PHE A 257 22.77 3.80 5.69
C PHE A 257 23.35 5.17 5.35
N THR A 258 24.50 5.48 5.92
CA THR A 258 25.16 6.77 5.74
C THR A 258 26.54 6.57 5.10
N ASN A 259 26.84 7.28 4.02
CA ASN A 259 28.20 7.45 3.55
C ASN A 259 28.72 8.83 3.99
N SER A 260 29.66 8.81 4.93
CA SER A 260 30.19 9.98 5.60
C SER A 260 31.37 10.65 4.88
N TYR A 261 31.79 10.18 3.70
CA TYR A 261 32.90 10.79 2.98
C TYR A 261 32.64 12.27 2.66
N ASN A 262 31.44 12.55 2.13
CA ASN A 262 30.96 13.91 1.79
C ASN A 262 29.84 14.41 2.71
N TYR A 263 29.46 13.65 3.73
CA TYR A 263 28.27 13.90 4.56
C TYR A 263 28.61 13.96 6.06
N PRO A 264 27.97 14.84 6.86
CA PRO A 264 27.11 15.94 6.41
C PRO A 264 27.95 17.03 5.71
N PRO A 265 27.41 17.66 4.64
CA PRO A 265 28.23 18.48 3.75
C PRO A 265 28.69 19.80 4.37
N MET A 266 27.97 20.33 5.36
CA MET A 266 28.36 21.58 6.06
C MET A 266 29.65 21.44 6.89
N ASN A 267 30.08 20.21 7.20
CA ASN A 267 31.18 19.95 8.14
C ASN A 267 32.41 19.29 7.49
N LYS A 268 32.41 19.06 6.16
CA LYS A 268 33.45 18.29 5.45
C LYS A 268 34.24 19.18 4.50
N LYS A 269 35.58 19.09 4.56
CA LYS A 269 36.52 19.78 3.65
C LYS A 269 36.97 18.89 2.48
N ASN A 270 36.44 17.66 2.39
CA ASN A 270 36.82 16.71 1.34
C ASN A 270 36.32 17.21 -0.03
N PRO A 271 37.08 16.96 -1.12
CA PRO A 271 36.56 17.18 -2.45
C PRO A 271 35.37 16.25 -2.69
N MET A 272 34.33 16.74 -3.35
CA MET A 272 33.17 15.93 -3.69
C MET A 272 33.59 14.78 -4.63
N LYS A 273 33.30 13.54 -4.21
CA LYS A 273 33.49 12.30 -4.98
C LYS A 273 32.24 11.42 -4.93
N PRO A 274 31.99 10.55 -5.91
CA PRO A 274 31.03 9.45 -5.77
C PRO A 274 31.22 8.70 -4.46
N ALA A 275 30.17 8.56 -3.65
CA ALA A 275 30.27 7.93 -2.33
C ALA A 275 28.93 7.28 -1.95
N LEU A 276 28.82 5.97 -2.22
CA LEU A 276 27.57 5.23 -2.10
C LEU A 276 27.23 4.94 -0.63
N ALA A 277 26.04 5.36 -0.21
CA ALA A 277 25.44 4.88 1.04
C ALA A 277 24.84 3.49 0.84
N THR A 278 24.23 3.23 -0.32
CA THR A 278 23.67 1.91 -0.64
C THR A 278 23.82 1.56 -2.11
N LEU A 279 24.17 0.30 -2.37
CA LEU A 279 24.08 -0.37 -3.66
C LEU A 279 23.08 -1.52 -3.55
N VAL A 280 22.06 -1.55 -4.39
CA VAL A 280 21.11 -2.67 -4.47
C VAL A 280 21.00 -3.16 -5.91
N SER A 281 21.26 -4.45 -6.11
CA SER A 281 21.20 -5.14 -7.41
C SER A 281 20.42 -6.46 -7.36
N GLY A 282 20.02 -6.92 -6.19
CA GLY A 282 19.30 -8.18 -6.01
C GLY A 282 17.80 -8.03 -6.21
N ASP A 283 17.21 -8.86 -7.06
CA ASP A 283 15.79 -8.76 -7.41
C ASP A 283 14.86 -8.93 -6.20
N ARG A 284 13.70 -8.27 -6.23
CA ARG A 284 12.67 -8.36 -5.18
C ARG A 284 13.15 -7.86 -3.82
N THR A 285 13.86 -6.74 -3.81
CA THR A 285 14.34 -6.08 -2.59
C THR A 285 13.41 -4.95 -2.15
N SER A 286 13.06 -4.92 -0.86
CA SER A 286 12.22 -3.86 -0.29
C SER A 286 12.89 -3.15 0.88
N PHE A 287 12.74 -1.83 0.93
CA PHE A 287 13.14 -0.97 2.04
C PHE A 287 11.91 -0.28 2.61
N TYR A 288 11.72 -0.37 3.93
CA TYR A 288 10.59 0.23 4.65
C TYR A 288 11.09 1.12 5.77
N ASP A 289 10.70 2.39 5.77
CA ASP A 289 11.06 3.33 6.83
C ASP A 289 12.59 3.34 7.02
N CYS A 290 13.34 3.46 5.92
CA CYS A 290 14.81 3.49 5.91
C CYS A 290 15.32 4.89 5.54
N ALA A 291 16.55 5.22 5.92
CA ALA A 291 17.24 6.41 5.43
C ALA A 291 18.51 6.07 4.66
N PHE A 292 18.81 6.89 3.66
CA PHE A 292 20.02 6.81 2.85
C PHE A 292 20.63 8.21 2.79
N SER A 293 21.79 8.40 3.42
CA SER A 293 22.41 9.71 3.56
C SER A 293 23.77 9.77 2.88
N GLY A 294 23.92 10.69 1.94
CA GLY A 294 25.15 10.91 1.18
C GLY A 294 25.14 12.28 0.50
N LEU A 295 25.95 12.44 -0.55
CA LEU A 295 25.99 13.68 -1.34
C LEU A 295 25.99 13.42 -2.84
N GLN A 296 27.06 12.82 -3.36
CA GLN A 296 27.12 12.34 -4.73
C GLN A 296 26.95 10.81 -4.74
N ASP A 297 26.06 10.31 -5.59
CA ASP A 297 25.82 8.88 -5.80
C ASP A 297 25.35 8.16 -4.51
N THR A 298 24.44 8.76 -3.72
CA THR A 298 23.97 8.21 -2.43
C THR A 298 23.40 6.79 -2.57
N LEU A 299 22.49 6.57 -3.52
CA LEU A 299 21.76 5.32 -3.73
C LEU A 299 21.94 4.84 -5.17
N LEU A 300 22.68 3.74 -5.32
CA LEU A 300 22.72 2.96 -6.55
C LEU A 300 21.63 1.89 -6.54
N ASP A 301 20.52 2.21 -7.18
CA ASP A 301 19.40 1.33 -7.49
C ASP A 301 19.64 0.65 -8.85
N ASP A 302 20.51 -0.37 -8.84
CA ASP A 302 21.21 -0.87 -10.04
C ASP A 302 20.32 -1.70 -10.97
N ASN A 303 19.97 -2.93 -10.59
CA ASN A 303 19.19 -3.85 -11.40
C ASN A 303 18.24 -4.66 -10.51
N GLY A 304 17.08 -5.06 -11.04
CA GLY A 304 16.04 -5.79 -10.33
C GLY A 304 14.83 -4.93 -9.97
N LYS A 305 13.80 -5.58 -9.42
CA LYS A 305 12.57 -4.96 -8.94
C LYS A 305 12.74 -4.53 -7.49
N HIS A 306 12.65 -3.22 -7.24
CA HIS A 306 12.82 -2.68 -5.90
C HIS A 306 11.63 -1.86 -5.43
N TYR A 307 11.38 -1.89 -4.13
CA TYR A 307 10.33 -1.11 -3.49
C TYR A 307 10.87 -0.33 -2.31
N PHE A 308 10.82 0.99 -2.40
CA PHE A 308 11.19 1.89 -1.32
C PHE A 308 9.91 2.52 -0.78
N LYS A 309 9.56 2.25 0.47
CA LYS A 309 8.35 2.76 1.09
C LYS A 309 8.65 3.56 2.34
N GLN A 310 8.15 4.79 2.40
CA GLN A 310 8.34 5.69 3.55
C GLN A 310 9.82 5.94 3.88
N CYS A 311 10.70 5.82 2.88
CA CYS A 311 12.13 6.06 3.05
C CYS A 311 12.47 7.55 2.94
N THR A 312 13.59 7.95 3.54
CA THR A 312 14.24 9.25 3.30
C THR A 312 15.51 9.06 2.49
N ILE A 313 15.64 9.73 1.35
CA ILE A 313 16.85 9.66 0.53
C ILE A 313 17.44 11.07 0.44
N GLU A 314 18.70 11.21 0.84
CA GLU A 314 19.38 12.50 0.95
C GLU A 314 20.65 12.57 0.08
N GLY A 315 20.77 13.64 -0.69
CA GLY A 315 21.94 13.88 -1.53
C GLY A 315 21.84 15.15 -2.37
N ALA A 316 22.79 15.36 -3.28
CA ALA A 316 22.89 16.54 -4.12
C ALA A 316 23.13 16.22 -5.61
N MET A 317 24.00 15.25 -5.92
CA MET A 317 24.40 14.94 -7.30
C MET A 317 24.13 13.48 -7.63
N ASP A 318 23.32 13.23 -8.66
CA ASP A 318 22.94 11.90 -9.15
C ASP A 318 22.60 10.91 -8.02
N PHE A 319 21.99 11.43 -6.95
CA PHE A 319 22.02 10.71 -5.68
C PHE A 319 21.04 9.54 -5.64
N ILE A 320 20.17 9.42 -6.65
CA ILE A 320 19.41 8.20 -6.96
C ILE A 320 19.73 7.82 -8.42
N PHE A 321 20.53 6.79 -8.62
CA PHE A 321 20.99 6.41 -9.96
C PHE A 321 21.00 4.89 -10.13
N GLY A 322 21.08 4.44 -11.38
CA GLY A 322 21.02 3.01 -11.71
C GLY A 322 19.92 2.69 -12.73
N SER A 323 19.64 1.40 -12.93
CA SER A 323 18.68 0.88 -13.91
C SER A 323 17.60 -0.01 -13.29
N GLY A 324 17.33 0.14 -12.00
CA GLY A 324 16.28 -0.59 -11.31
C GLY A 324 14.88 -0.38 -11.90
N GLN A 325 14.03 -1.39 -11.71
CA GLN A 325 12.59 -1.30 -11.91
C GLN A 325 11.95 -1.00 -10.55
N SER A 326 11.76 0.28 -10.25
CA SER A 326 11.60 0.69 -8.85
C SER A 326 10.45 1.65 -8.62
N ILE A 327 9.70 1.41 -7.54
CA ILE A 327 8.74 2.36 -7.00
C ILE A 327 9.26 2.90 -5.68
N TYR A 328 9.33 4.22 -5.60
CA TYR A 328 9.55 5.01 -4.40
C TYR A 328 8.19 5.55 -3.97
N GLU A 329 7.56 4.98 -2.94
CA GLU A 329 6.20 5.33 -2.48
C GLU A 329 6.23 5.98 -1.10
N ASP A 330 5.56 7.14 -0.97
CA ASP A 330 5.50 7.91 0.27
C ASP A 330 6.88 8.32 0.83
N CYS A 331 7.90 8.40 -0.03
CA CYS A 331 9.27 8.78 0.34
C CYS A 331 9.47 10.29 0.47
N THR A 332 10.43 10.69 1.31
CA THR A 332 10.97 12.05 1.35
C THR A 332 12.31 12.09 0.62
N ILE A 333 12.42 12.94 -0.39
CA ILE A 333 13.63 13.18 -1.16
C ILE A 333 14.22 14.50 -0.68
N LEU A 334 15.35 14.44 0.01
CA LEU A 334 15.99 15.57 0.68
C LEU A 334 17.23 16.02 -0.10
N VAL A 335 17.11 17.19 -0.74
CA VAL A 335 18.12 17.73 -1.65
C VAL A 335 19.07 18.68 -0.92
N ASN A 336 20.37 18.44 -1.02
CA ASN A 336 21.44 19.26 -0.44
C ASN A 336 22.26 20.01 -1.48
N ALA A 337 21.63 20.41 -2.58
CA ALA A 337 22.28 21.16 -3.67
C ALA A 337 22.79 22.54 -3.23
N GLY A 338 22.36 23.07 -2.08
CA GLY A 338 22.90 24.32 -1.53
C GLY A 338 24.33 24.20 -1.01
N SER A 339 24.82 22.96 -0.83
CA SER A 339 26.15 22.66 -0.29
C SER A 339 27.22 22.40 -1.35
N ILE A 340 26.81 22.28 -2.62
CA ILE A 340 27.71 22.17 -3.78
C ILE A 340 27.94 23.56 -4.39
N SER A 341 28.98 23.72 -5.21
CA SER A 341 29.33 25.06 -5.73
C SER A 341 28.19 25.66 -6.56
N GLN A 342 28.03 26.99 -6.49
CA GLN A 342 26.92 27.71 -7.16
C GLN A 342 26.87 27.52 -8.68
N ASN A 343 27.96 27.07 -9.30
CA ASN A 343 28.04 26.83 -10.75
C ASN A 343 27.38 25.50 -11.17
N TYR A 344 27.06 24.61 -10.23
CA TYR A 344 26.42 23.33 -10.52
C TYR A 344 25.11 23.20 -9.74
N GLY A 345 24.01 22.99 -10.46
CA GLY A 345 22.76 22.55 -9.84
C GLY A 345 22.83 21.09 -9.43
N GLY A 346 22.03 20.69 -8.44
CA GLY A 346 21.90 19.29 -8.04
C GLY A 346 21.10 18.47 -9.05
N PHE A 347 21.25 17.15 -9.01
CA PHE A 347 20.48 16.20 -9.81
C PHE A 347 19.90 15.12 -8.89
N ILE A 348 18.58 15.00 -8.86
CA ILE A 348 17.91 14.00 -8.02
C ILE A 348 18.11 12.60 -8.59
N THR A 349 17.87 12.45 -9.89
CA THR A 349 17.94 11.14 -10.55
C THR A 349 18.95 11.10 -11.69
N ALA A 350 19.61 9.96 -11.86
CA ALA A 350 20.40 9.63 -13.04
C ALA A 350 20.06 8.20 -13.51
N GLN A 351 18.94 8.06 -14.21
CA GLN A 351 18.40 6.76 -14.57
C GLN A 351 19.09 6.17 -15.81
N GLY A 352 19.40 4.87 -15.75
CA GLY A 352 20.33 4.14 -16.60
C GLY A 352 19.71 3.15 -17.57
N ARG A 353 18.43 3.29 -17.93
CA ARG A 353 17.80 2.42 -18.92
C ARG A 353 18.45 2.56 -20.29
N SER A 354 18.96 1.44 -20.82
CA SER A 354 19.77 1.43 -22.05
C SER A 354 19.03 0.87 -23.28
N HIS A 355 17.87 0.24 -23.10
CA HIS A 355 17.08 -0.33 -24.20
C HIS A 355 15.59 0.02 -24.11
N PRO A 356 14.88 0.19 -25.25
CA PRO A 356 13.47 0.58 -25.27
C PRO A 356 12.51 -0.50 -24.77
N ASN A 357 12.94 -1.77 -24.76
CA ASN A 357 12.12 -2.90 -24.33
C ASN A 357 12.35 -3.28 -22.86
N ASP A 358 13.32 -2.64 -22.19
CA ASP A 358 13.58 -2.88 -20.77
C ASP A 358 12.42 -2.32 -19.92
N ALA A 359 11.95 -3.07 -18.93
CA ALA A 359 10.89 -2.64 -18.03
C ALA A 359 11.35 -1.62 -16.97
N SER A 360 12.67 -1.38 -16.83
CA SER A 360 13.23 -0.47 -15.83
C SER A 360 12.64 0.96 -15.87
N ALA A 361 12.47 1.54 -14.69
CA ALA A 361 12.02 2.92 -14.50
C ALA A 361 12.18 3.29 -13.03
N PHE A 362 12.44 4.56 -12.75
CA PHE A 362 12.25 5.10 -11.41
C PHE A 362 10.90 5.82 -11.33
N VAL A 363 10.01 5.33 -10.47
CA VAL A 363 8.67 5.89 -10.26
C VAL A 363 8.56 6.44 -8.84
N PHE A 364 8.48 7.76 -8.71
CA PHE A 364 8.26 8.45 -7.45
C PHE A 364 6.78 8.74 -7.28
N LYS A 365 6.14 8.10 -6.31
CA LYS A 365 4.70 8.11 -6.11
C LYS A 365 4.37 8.66 -4.72
N ASN A 366 3.56 9.70 -4.67
CA ASN A 366 3.17 10.35 -3.41
C ASN A 366 4.38 10.82 -2.57
N CYS A 367 5.49 11.16 -3.23
CA CYS A 367 6.69 11.60 -2.56
C CYS A 367 6.64 13.08 -2.20
N LYS A 368 7.64 13.52 -1.43
CA LYS A 368 7.92 14.93 -1.18
C LYS A 368 9.37 15.25 -1.52
N VAL A 369 9.59 16.22 -2.39
CA VAL A 369 10.91 16.74 -2.73
C VAL A 369 11.11 18.09 -2.06
N ILE A 370 12.06 18.15 -1.13
CA ILE A 370 12.42 19.34 -0.35
C ILE A 370 13.93 19.44 -0.21
N GLY A 371 14.43 20.55 0.31
CA GLY A 371 15.86 20.72 0.53
C GLY A 371 16.33 22.16 0.29
N THR A 372 17.59 22.29 -0.11
CA THR A 372 18.29 23.54 -0.32
C THR A 372 19.02 23.55 -1.67
N GLY A 373 19.31 24.76 -2.18
CA GLY A 373 19.93 24.96 -3.49
C GLY A 373 18.97 24.80 -4.66
N LYS A 374 19.52 24.80 -5.88
CA LYS A 374 18.76 24.54 -7.11
C LYS A 374 19.09 23.15 -7.63
N ALA A 375 18.06 22.41 -8.04
CA ALA A 375 18.23 21.04 -8.52
C ALA A 375 17.28 20.70 -9.67
N PHE A 376 17.76 19.83 -10.55
CA PHE A 376 16.98 19.17 -11.58
C PHE A 376 16.37 17.88 -11.02
N LEU A 377 15.18 17.53 -11.52
CA LEU A 377 14.51 16.25 -11.24
C LEU A 377 15.33 15.07 -11.71
N GLY A 378 16.13 15.25 -12.75
CA GLY A 378 17.11 14.26 -13.16
C GLY A 378 17.83 14.56 -14.45
N ARG A 379 18.79 13.69 -14.75
CA ARG A 379 19.50 13.65 -16.02
C ARG A 379 19.62 12.24 -16.60
N ALA A 380 19.77 12.15 -17.92
CA ALA A 380 19.86 10.87 -18.60
C ALA A 380 21.25 10.24 -18.46
N TRP A 381 21.37 9.20 -17.64
CA TRP A 381 22.61 8.42 -17.57
C TRP A 381 22.77 7.50 -18.79
N ARG A 382 21.66 6.98 -19.34
CA ARG A 382 21.63 6.14 -20.54
C ARG A 382 20.53 6.55 -21.53
N ALA A 383 20.63 6.05 -22.76
CA ALA A 383 19.88 6.54 -23.93
C ALA A 383 18.35 6.44 -23.85
N TYR A 384 17.81 5.54 -23.01
CA TYR A 384 16.38 5.30 -22.87
C TYR A 384 15.88 5.60 -21.45
N ALA A 385 16.60 6.47 -20.73
CA ALA A 385 16.33 6.79 -19.33
C ALA A 385 14.85 7.11 -19.09
N ARG A 386 14.28 6.52 -18.04
CA ARG A 386 12.85 6.63 -17.73
C ARG A 386 12.61 6.94 -16.26
N VAL A 387 12.00 8.09 -16.01
CA VAL A 387 11.68 8.61 -14.67
C VAL A 387 10.29 9.22 -14.69
N LEU A 388 9.48 8.87 -13.70
CA LEU A 388 8.14 9.44 -13.49
C LEU A 388 8.03 9.98 -12.06
N PHE A 389 7.70 11.26 -11.93
CA PHE A 389 7.19 11.83 -10.68
C PHE A 389 5.66 11.91 -10.78
N TYR A 390 4.97 11.18 -9.90
CA TYR A 390 3.51 11.11 -9.85
C TYR A 390 2.99 11.48 -8.46
N LYS A 391 2.03 12.42 -8.40
CA LYS A 391 1.46 12.91 -7.13
C LYS A 391 2.50 13.34 -6.11
N THR A 392 3.63 13.84 -6.61
CA THR A 392 4.77 14.20 -5.78
C THR A 392 4.78 15.71 -5.57
N SER A 393 4.95 16.12 -4.32
CA SER A 393 5.05 17.54 -3.97
C SER A 393 6.47 18.05 -4.19
N LEU A 394 6.63 19.08 -5.03
CA LEU A 394 7.91 19.65 -5.43
C LEU A 394 8.06 21.06 -4.85
N SER A 395 9.10 21.30 -4.05
CA SER A 395 9.39 22.65 -3.55
C SER A 395 10.10 23.52 -4.59
N ASN A 396 10.19 24.83 -4.33
CA ASN A 396 10.80 25.84 -5.20
C ASN A 396 12.32 25.68 -5.45
N ILE A 397 12.93 24.61 -4.93
CA ILE A 397 14.31 24.23 -5.24
C ILE A 397 14.44 23.63 -6.64
N ILE A 398 13.34 23.11 -7.20
CA ILE A 398 13.35 22.54 -8.54
C ILE A 398 13.61 23.66 -9.56
N ASP A 399 14.61 23.44 -10.41
CA ASP A 399 14.91 24.32 -11.52
C ASP A 399 13.73 24.33 -12.51
N PRO A 400 13.28 25.49 -13.01
CA PRO A 400 12.16 25.56 -13.96
C PRO A 400 12.34 24.70 -15.21
N ILE A 401 13.58 24.46 -15.67
CA ILE A 401 13.89 23.60 -16.81
C ILE A 401 13.62 22.11 -16.49
N GLY A 402 13.78 21.73 -15.22
CA GLY A 402 13.40 20.43 -14.64
C GLY A 402 14.32 19.26 -14.97
N TRP A 403 14.78 19.12 -16.22
CA TRP A 403 15.48 17.93 -16.70
C TRP A 403 16.69 18.26 -17.59
N ASP A 404 17.69 17.39 -17.57
CA ASP A 404 18.86 17.48 -18.47
C ASP A 404 19.04 16.19 -19.29
N ALA A 405 19.20 16.32 -20.61
CA ALA A 405 19.48 15.19 -21.49
C ALA A 405 20.95 14.72 -21.40
N TRP A 406 21.80 15.46 -20.70
CA TRP A 406 23.24 15.19 -20.55
C TRP A 406 23.90 14.94 -21.90
N SER A 407 24.50 13.77 -22.11
CA SER A 407 25.19 13.40 -23.36
C SER A 407 24.24 12.98 -24.49
N TYR A 408 22.93 12.96 -24.25
CA TYR A 408 21.91 12.58 -25.22
C TYR A 408 21.13 13.77 -25.80
N LYS A 409 21.71 14.98 -25.73
CA LYS A 409 21.19 16.16 -26.44
C LYS A 409 21.10 15.86 -27.93
N GLY A 410 19.94 16.12 -28.55
CA GLY A 410 19.60 15.72 -29.91
C GLY A 410 18.97 14.33 -30.06
N HIS A 411 18.97 13.51 -29.00
CA HIS A 411 18.38 12.16 -28.97
C HIS A 411 17.24 12.03 -27.94
N GLU A 412 16.68 13.15 -27.49
CA GLU A 412 15.71 13.21 -26.37
C GLU A 412 14.40 12.47 -26.66
N LYS A 413 14.11 12.17 -27.93
CA LYS A 413 12.95 11.37 -28.33
C LYS A 413 12.92 9.98 -27.69
N GLN A 414 14.10 9.43 -27.36
CA GLN A 414 14.29 8.12 -26.73
C GLN A 414 14.08 8.15 -25.21
N LEU A 415 14.22 9.32 -24.59
CA LEU A 415 14.06 9.53 -23.15
C LEU A 415 12.57 9.56 -22.76
N SER A 416 12.30 9.16 -21.52
CA SER A 416 10.95 9.15 -20.94
C SER A 416 10.96 9.77 -19.55
N PHE A 417 11.20 11.09 -19.49
CA PHE A 417 11.07 11.89 -18.27
C PHE A 417 9.72 12.60 -18.24
N SER A 418 9.01 12.46 -17.12
CA SER A 418 7.62 12.90 -17.01
C SER A 418 7.24 13.28 -15.58
N GLU A 419 6.42 14.32 -15.48
CA GLU A 419 5.68 14.70 -14.27
C GLU A 419 4.17 14.52 -14.49
N ALA A 420 3.45 13.96 -13.51
CA ALA A 420 2.00 13.76 -13.56
C ALA A 420 1.35 14.05 -12.20
N GLU A 421 0.35 14.94 -12.18
CA GLU A 421 -0.38 15.32 -10.95
C GLU A 421 0.54 15.79 -9.80
N CYS A 422 1.73 16.32 -10.11
CA CYS A 422 2.61 16.94 -9.13
C CYS A 422 2.06 18.28 -8.65
N ASP A 423 2.36 18.63 -7.41
CA ASP A 423 1.97 19.90 -6.79
C ASP A 423 3.15 20.59 -6.10
N GLY A 424 2.92 21.76 -5.51
CA GLY A 424 3.94 22.54 -4.81
C GLY A 424 4.59 23.62 -5.67
N SER A 425 5.42 24.45 -5.04
CA SER A 425 5.98 25.66 -5.65
C SER A 425 7.02 25.41 -6.75
N GLY A 426 7.55 24.19 -6.86
CA GLY A 426 8.44 23.76 -7.94
C GLY A 426 7.76 22.97 -9.07
N ALA A 427 6.45 22.71 -8.96
CA ALA A 427 5.71 21.88 -9.92
C ALA A 427 5.18 22.64 -11.15
N ASP A 428 5.45 23.95 -11.28
CA ASP A 428 5.12 24.67 -12.51
C ASP A 428 5.94 24.10 -13.69
N THR A 429 5.22 23.57 -14.67
CA THR A 429 5.81 22.94 -15.86
C THR A 429 5.92 23.89 -17.05
N SER A 430 5.47 25.16 -16.94
CA SER A 430 5.42 26.12 -18.05
C SER A 430 6.77 26.41 -18.71
N LYS A 431 7.87 26.20 -17.97
CA LYS A 431 9.26 26.43 -18.41
C LYS A 431 10.09 25.16 -18.55
N ARG A 432 9.47 23.98 -18.41
CA ARG A 432 10.17 22.70 -18.56
C ARG A 432 10.74 22.56 -19.97
N VAL A 433 11.76 21.71 -20.09
CA VAL A 433 12.27 21.28 -21.39
C VAL A 433 11.13 20.83 -22.31
N LYS A 434 11.18 21.25 -23.58
CA LYS A 434 10.13 20.94 -24.56
C LYS A 434 10.00 19.44 -24.88
N TRP A 435 11.04 18.66 -24.59
CA TRP A 435 11.09 17.22 -24.84
C TRP A 435 10.58 16.37 -23.67
N GLU A 436 10.19 16.99 -22.54
CA GLU A 436 9.52 16.27 -21.44
C GLU A 436 8.32 15.50 -22.00
N LYS A 437 8.26 14.19 -21.71
CA LYS A 437 7.17 13.35 -22.20
C LYS A 437 5.92 13.60 -21.38
N LYS A 438 4.79 13.78 -22.05
CA LYS A 438 3.46 13.69 -21.43
C LYS A 438 2.91 12.29 -21.65
N LEU A 439 2.90 11.47 -20.60
CA LEU A 439 2.39 10.10 -20.66
C LEU A 439 0.86 10.09 -20.69
N SER A 440 0.28 9.06 -21.30
CA SER A 440 -1.17 8.82 -21.23
C SER A 440 -1.57 8.37 -19.82
N THR A 441 -2.85 8.57 -19.46
CA THR A 441 -3.40 8.11 -18.17
C THR A 441 -3.14 6.63 -17.94
N ASP A 442 -3.39 5.78 -18.94
CA ASP A 442 -3.15 4.34 -18.85
C ASP A 442 -1.69 3.99 -18.56
N MET A 443 -0.74 4.73 -19.18
CA MET A 443 0.68 4.51 -18.94
C MET A 443 1.09 4.93 -17.52
N VAL A 444 0.58 6.07 -17.05
CA VAL A 444 0.80 6.54 -15.67
C VAL A 444 0.23 5.53 -14.68
N GLU A 445 -0.99 5.04 -14.88
CA GLU A 445 -1.59 4.00 -14.04
C GLU A 445 -0.76 2.71 -14.06
N SER A 446 -0.29 2.27 -15.23
CA SER A 446 0.53 1.05 -15.33
C SER A 446 1.87 1.14 -14.60
N LEU A 447 2.52 2.31 -14.59
CA LEU A 447 3.81 2.53 -13.91
C LEU A 447 3.64 2.72 -12.40
N THR A 448 2.49 3.23 -11.96
CA THR A 448 2.24 3.60 -10.56
C THR A 448 1.46 2.55 -9.76
N ASP A 449 0.85 1.59 -10.44
CA ASP A 449 0.29 0.39 -9.83
C ASP A 449 1.41 -0.52 -9.31
N LEU A 450 1.17 -1.15 -8.15
CA LEU A 450 2.18 -1.99 -7.53
C LEU A 450 2.53 -3.21 -8.40
N SER A 451 1.63 -3.65 -9.30
CA SER A 451 1.90 -4.72 -10.26
C SER A 451 3.06 -4.42 -11.21
N PHE A 452 3.44 -3.14 -11.40
CA PHE A 452 4.62 -2.77 -12.16
C PHE A 452 5.85 -3.54 -11.66
N ILE A 453 6.09 -3.51 -10.35
CA ILE A 453 7.20 -4.24 -9.72
C ILE A 453 6.78 -5.60 -9.18
N ASN A 454 5.49 -5.85 -8.94
CA ASN A 454 4.98 -7.01 -8.19
C ASN A 454 4.24 -8.04 -9.07
N THR A 455 4.73 -8.30 -10.28
CA THR A 455 4.09 -9.21 -11.26
C THR A 455 3.88 -10.64 -10.73
N ASP A 456 4.83 -11.13 -9.95
CA ASP A 456 4.85 -12.46 -9.32
C ASP A 456 4.39 -12.44 -7.86
N ASN A 457 3.81 -11.32 -7.41
CA ASN A 457 3.22 -11.16 -6.09
C ASN A 457 4.21 -11.25 -4.91
N TRP A 458 5.52 -11.16 -5.15
CA TRP A 458 6.60 -11.30 -4.16
C TRP A 458 6.48 -10.37 -2.95
N ILE A 459 5.97 -9.14 -3.11
CA ILE A 459 5.79 -8.20 -1.99
C ILE A 459 4.84 -8.79 -0.92
N ASN A 460 3.83 -9.55 -1.35
CA ASN A 460 2.88 -10.17 -0.41
C ASN A 460 3.45 -11.40 0.30
N ASP A 461 4.54 -11.98 -0.20
CA ASP A 461 5.23 -13.11 0.40
C ASP A 461 6.35 -12.66 1.35
N GLN A 462 6.71 -11.38 1.34
CA GLN A 462 7.69 -10.83 2.25
C GLN A 462 7.22 -10.86 3.73
N PRO A 463 8.16 -11.01 4.69
CA PRO A 463 7.86 -11.12 6.12
C PRO A 463 7.24 -9.87 6.75
N ILE A 464 7.07 -8.77 6.01
CA ILE A 464 6.42 -7.56 6.46
C ILE A 464 4.92 -7.71 6.27
N ILE A 465 4.22 -7.93 7.38
CA ILE A 465 2.79 -7.65 7.43
C ILE A 465 2.68 -6.13 7.30
N LEU A 466 2.42 -5.63 6.08
CA LEU A 466 1.96 -4.26 5.87
C LEU A 466 0.87 -4.04 6.93
N LEU A 467 1.17 -3.19 7.92
CA LEU A 467 0.23 -2.82 8.97
C LEU A 467 -0.93 -2.11 8.26
N ASN A 468 -1.97 -2.90 7.98
CA ASN A 468 -3.19 -2.48 7.32
C ASN A 468 -4.03 -1.57 8.20
#